data_AF-A0A9D7F0C6-F1
#
_entry.id   AF-A0A9D7F0C6-F1
#
_cell.length_a   1.000
_cell.length_b   1.000
_cell.length_c   1.000
_cell.angle_alpha   90.00
_cell.angle_beta   90.00
_cell.angle_gamma   90.00
#
_symmetry.space_group_name_H-M   'P 1'
#
loop_
_entity.id
_entity.type
_entity.pdbx_description
1 polymer ?
#
loop_
_entity_poly.entity_id
_entity_poly.type
_entity_poly.pdbx_seq_one_letter_code
_entity_poly.pdbx_strand_id
1 'polypeptide(L)'
;MKKTLIFVGLILFLAACSNTNNRVILAKNKLDKHWLDSVIKKSDSSYIKKYKRTDFAIAEFYINKKDLSICQVMKDSADMIRQVIIAKNDVRTHFSRYYANGQLEAFLLLDEYGQYHDSTTYYYEDGKVESSGLYKHGLKYGEWKNYDTNGNILSTKIYDSNGQEKG
;
A
#
# COMPACT_ATOMS: atom_id res chain seq x y z
N MET A 1 20.49 -43.30 -24.34
CA MET A 1 21.21 -42.15 -23.74
C MET A 1 20.23 -41.02 -23.52
N LYS A 2 20.05 -40.59 -22.26
CA LYS A 2 19.09 -39.56 -21.84
C LYS A 2 19.49 -38.20 -22.43
N LYS A 3 18.56 -37.52 -23.10
CA LYS A 3 18.71 -36.10 -23.46
C LYS A 3 18.25 -35.26 -22.26
N THR A 4 19.19 -34.65 -21.56
CA THR A 4 18.93 -33.65 -20.53
C THR A 4 18.57 -32.33 -21.23
N LEU A 5 17.31 -31.92 -21.10
CA LEU A 5 16.84 -30.60 -21.51
C LEU A 5 16.98 -29.67 -20.30
N ILE A 6 17.92 -28.71 -20.36
CA ILE A 6 18.06 -27.67 -19.34
C ILE A 6 16.94 -26.66 -19.60
N PHE A 7 15.92 -26.65 -18.74
CA PHE A 7 14.94 -25.56 -18.69
C PHE A 7 15.61 -24.35 -18.02
N VAL A 8 16.00 -23.38 -18.84
CA VAL A 8 16.26 -22.01 -18.37
C VAL A 8 14.90 -21.39 -18.08
N GLY A 9 14.52 -21.33 -16.80
CA GLY A 9 13.34 -20.63 -16.33
C GLY A 9 13.52 -19.11 -16.46
N LEU A 10 13.34 -18.60 -17.68
CA LEU A 10 13.15 -17.19 -17.95
C LEU A 10 11.78 -16.78 -17.39
N ILE A 11 11.76 -16.16 -16.21
CA ILE A 11 10.54 -15.57 -15.64
C ILE A 11 10.11 -14.44 -16.57
N LEU A 12 9.05 -14.68 -17.33
CA LEU A 12 8.34 -13.70 -18.15
C LEU A 12 7.79 -12.58 -17.26
N PHE A 13 8.55 -11.49 -17.17
CA PHE A 13 7.99 -10.17 -16.91
C PHE A 13 7.29 -9.72 -18.20
N LEU A 14 5.96 -9.76 -18.23
CA LEU A 14 5.17 -9.02 -19.21
C LEU A 14 4.57 -7.78 -18.56
N ALA A 15 5.22 -6.68 -18.90
CA ALA A 15 4.85 -5.27 -18.91
C ALA A 15 3.44 -4.86 -18.44
N ALA A 16 3.43 -3.93 -17.48
CA ALA A 16 2.58 -2.75 -17.55
C ALA A 16 3.49 -1.52 -17.39
N CYS A 17 3.56 -0.73 -18.45
CA CYS A 17 4.27 0.54 -18.48
C CYS A 17 3.47 1.55 -17.62
N SER A 18 3.89 1.78 -16.38
CA SER A 18 3.54 2.98 -15.62
C SER A 18 4.62 3.25 -14.59
N ASN A 19 5.56 4.12 -14.94
CA ASN A 19 6.46 4.86 -14.05
C ASN A 19 7.00 4.07 -12.83
N THR A 20 7.99 3.24 -13.07
CA THR A 20 8.70 2.39 -12.10
C THR A 20 9.37 3.14 -10.94
N ASN A 21 9.44 4.48 -10.99
CA ASN A 21 10.06 5.27 -9.93
C ASN A 21 9.19 5.41 -8.67
N ASN A 22 7.85 5.29 -8.74
CA ASN A 22 7.01 5.40 -7.55
C ASN A 22 6.77 4.05 -6.84
N ARG A 23 6.80 2.92 -7.58
CA ARG A 23 6.62 1.59 -6.98
C ARG A 23 7.81 1.16 -6.12
N VAL A 24 9.02 1.57 -6.48
CA VAL A 24 10.24 1.19 -5.74
C VAL A 24 10.42 2.00 -4.44
N ILE A 25 9.78 3.17 -4.30
CA ILE A 25 9.97 4.06 -3.14
C ILE A 25 9.04 3.72 -1.96
N LEU A 26 7.89 3.08 -2.21
CA LEU A 26 6.86 2.82 -1.18
C LEU A 26 6.83 1.37 -0.68
N ALA A 27 7.64 0.48 -1.25
CA ALA A 27 7.83 -0.90 -0.82
C ALA A 27 8.91 -1.06 0.29
N LYS A 28 9.16 -0.02 1.08
CA LYS A 28 9.99 -0.12 2.29
C LYS A 28 9.09 -0.61 3.42
N ASN A 29 9.54 -1.59 4.20
CA ASN A 29 8.84 -2.10 5.39
C ASN A 29 8.59 -1.02 6.47
N LYS A 30 9.05 0.22 6.30
CA LYS A 30 8.82 1.34 7.22
C LYS A 30 8.51 2.61 6.44
N LEU A 31 7.88 3.57 7.12
CA LEU A 31 7.67 4.92 6.58
C LEU A 31 9.01 5.55 6.15
N ASP A 32 9.10 5.95 4.88
CA ASP A 32 10.23 6.72 4.38
C ASP A 32 10.10 8.19 4.80
N LYS A 33 10.81 8.55 5.88
CA LYS A 33 10.80 9.91 6.42
C LYS A 33 11.43 10.92 5.45
N HIS A 34 12.46 10.55 4.71
CA HIS A 34 13.09 11.45 3.74
C HIS A 34 12.15 11.78 2.59
N TRP A 35 11.36 10.80 2.14
CA TRP A 35 10.30 11.05 1.18
C TRP A 35 9.24 12.00 1.74
N LEU A 36 8.75 11.77 2.96
CA LEU A 36 7.74 12.63 3.58
C LEU A 36 8.27 14.07 3.75
N ASP A 37 9.50 14.24 4.21
CA ASP A 37 10.16 15.56 4.32
C ASP A 37 10.23 16.26 2.94
N SER A 38 10.50 15.49 1.87
CA SER A 38 10.50 16.00 0.50
C SER A 38 9.11 16.50 0.07
N VAL A 39 8.05 15.76 0.41
CA VAL A 39 6.66 16.14 0.14
C VAL A 39 6.31 17.44 0.88
N ILE A 40 6.64 17.53 2.17
CA ILE A 40 6.39 18.72 2.99
C ILE A 40 7.12 19.93 2.40
N LYS A 41 8.42 19.80 2.10
CA LYS A 41 9.24 20.87 1.52
C LYS A 41 8.73 21.36 0.16
N LYS A 42 8.12 20.48 -0.64
CA LYS A 42 7.59 20.80 -1.97
C LYS A 42 6.12 21.25 -1.94
N SER A 43 5.48 21.30 -0.78
CA SER A 43 4.10 21.75 -0.67
C SER A 43 4.00 23.28 -0.77
N ASP A 44 3.04 23.76 -1.55
CA ASP A 44 2.75 25.19 -1.68
C ASP A 44 1.91 25.72 -0.50
N SER A 45 1.19 24.81 0.16
CA SER A 45 0.38 25.12 1.32
C SER A 45 0.13 23.87 2.16
N SER A 46 -0.12 24.06 3.45
CA SER A 46 -0.52 23.00 4.36
C SER A 46 -1.61 23.47 5.32
N TYR A 47 -2.36 22.52 5.88
CA TYR A 47 -3.29 22.80 6.97
C TYR A 47 -3.48 21.57 7.87
N ILE A 48 -4.00 21.81 9.08
CA ILE A 48 -4.16 20.78 10.11
C ILE A 48 -5.61 20.74 10.54
N LYS A 49 -6.20 19.55 10.58
CA LYS A 49 -7.52 19.28 11.14
C LYS A 49 -7.37 18.41 12.39
N LYS A 50 -7.88 18.90 13.52
CA LYS A 50 -7.92 18.16 14.78
C LYS A 50 -9.23 17.40 14.93
N TYR A 51 -9.15 16.18 15.45
CA TYR A 51 -10.29 15.31 15.74
C TYR A 51 -10.37 15.03 17.24
N LYS A 52 -11.58 14.76 17.74
CA LYS A 52 -11.84 14.34 19.12
C LYS A 52 -12.08 12.83 19.24
N ARG A 53 -11.52 12.03 18.33
CA ARG A 53 -11.70 10.57 18.26
C ARG A 53 -10.48 9.86 18.84
N THR A 54 -10.67 8.63 19.30
CA THR A 54 -9.60 7.78 19.88
C THR A 54 -8.59 7.32 18.84
N ASP A 55 -9.03 7.04 17.61
CA ASP A 55 -8.19 6.35 16.62
C ASP A 55 -7.33 7.32 15.81
N PHE A 56 -7.77 8.58 15.70
CA PHE A 56 -7.03 9.66 15.05
C PHE A 56 -7.25 10.97 15.81
N ALA A 57 -6.17 11.67 16.10
CA ALA A 57 -6.20 12.98 16.73
C ALA A 57 -5.98 14.09 15.70
N ILE A 58 -5.18 13.86 14.67
CA ILE A 58 -4.75 14.89 13.71
C ILE A 58 -4.76 14.37 12.28
N ALA A 59 -5.21 15.20 11.34
CA ALA A 59 -4.87 15.09 9.92
C ALA A 59 -4.09 16.32 9.48
N GLU A 60 -2.90 16.10 8.94
CA GLU A 60 -2.07 17.11 8.29
C GLU A 60 -2.23 16.96 6.78
N PHE A 61 -2.39 18.07 6.08
CA PHE A 61 -2.55 18.09 4.63
C PHE A 61 -1.42 18.93 4.02
N TYR A 62 -0.76 18.39 3.00
CA TYR A 62 0.30 19.04 2.24
C TYR A 62 -0.10 19.06 0.77
N ILE A 63 -0.26 20.26 0.22
CA ILE A 63 -0.86 20.48 -1.10
C ILE A 63 0.20 21.01 -2.05
N ASN A 64 0.38 20.35 -3.19
CA ASN A 64 1.15 20.86 -4.32
C ASN A 64 0.18 21.28 -5.43
N LYS A 65 0.13 22.59 -5.70
CA LYS A 65 -0.79 23.20 -6.66
C LYS A 65 -0.35 22.98 -8.10
N LYS A 66 0.96 22.75 -8.32
CA LYS A 66 1.52 22.55 -9.67
C LYS A 66 1.09 21.21 -10.27
N ASP A 67 1.09 20.14 -9.47
CA ASP A 67 0.71 18.80 -9.92
C ASP A 67 -0.63 18.32 -9.37
N LEU A 68 -1.34 19.20 -8.64
CA LEU A 68 -2.65 18.96 -8.03
C LEU A 68 -2.65 17.76 -7.07
N SER A 69 -1.52 17.52 -6.40
CA SER A 69 -1.38 16.46 -5.42
C SER A 69 -1.66 16.94 -3.99
N ILE A 70 -2.26 16.06 -3.20
CA ILE A 70 -2.49 16.23 -1.77
C ILE A 70 -1.92 15.02 -1.07
N CYS A 71 -1.01 15.25 -0.12
CA CYS A 71 -0.59 14.25 0.86
C CYS A 71 -1.33 14.52 2.18
N GLN A 72 -2.15 13.57 2.61
CA GLN A 72 -2.82 13.60 3.89
C GLN A 72 -2.12 12.62 4.84
N VAL A 73 -1.65 13.12 5.98
CA VAL A 73 -1.00 12.34 7.03
C VAL A 73 -1.93 12.28 8.23
N MET A 74 -2.35 11.08 8.61
CA MET A 74 -3.21 10.85 9.77
C MET A 74 -2.36 10.39 10.95
N LYS A 75 -2.52 11.04 12.10
CA LYS A 75 -1.82 10.72 13.34
C LYS A 75 -2.77 10.40 14.48
N ASP A 76 -2.36 9.48 15.36
CA ASP A 76 -3.07 9.17 16.60
C ASP A 76 -2.78 10.19 17.72
N SER A 77 -3.31 9.97 18.92
CA SER A 77 -3.13 10.87 20.07
C SER A 77 -1.71 10.89 20.61
N ALA A 78 -0.86 9.94 20.22
CA ALA A 78 0.56 9.89 20.57
C ALA A 78 1.45 10.53 19.47
N ASP A 79 0.85 11.24 18.51
CA ASP A 79 1.50 11.84 17.34
C ASP A 79 2.15 10.79 16.40
N MET A 80 1.77 9.52 16.52
CA MET A 80 2.26 8.48 15.63
C MET A 80 1.50 8.50 14.31
N ILE A 81 2.22 8.50 13.20
CA ILE A 81 1.63 8.41 11.86
C ILE A 81 1.01 7.02 11.70
N ARG A 82 -0.30 6.99 11.49
CA ARG A 82 -1.08 5.76 11.31
C ARG A 82 -1.52 5.56 9.87
N GLN A 83 -1.74 6.63 9.12
CA GLN A 83 -2.08 6.54 7.70
C GLN A 83 -1.44 7.66 6.88
N VAL A 84 -1.12 7.36 5.63
CA VAL A 84 -0.73 8.35 4.62
C VAL A 84 -1.56 8.11 3.37
N ILE A 85 -2.21 9.16 2.87
CA ILE A 85 -3.10 9.11 1.71
C ILE A 85 -2.59 10.10 0.68
N ILE A 86 -2.39 9.64 -0.55
CA ILE A 86 -2.04 10.50 -1.68
C ILE A 86 -3.23 10.63 -2.61
N ALA A 87 -3.66 11.86 -2.84
CA ALA A 87 -4.64 12.20 -3.87
C ALA A 87 -3.99 13.02 -4.99
N LYS A 88 -4.51 12.87 -6.20
CA LYS A 88 -4.15 13.68 -7.37
C LYS A 88 -5.43 14.01 -8.11
N ASN A 89 -5.64 15.29 -8.45
CA ASN A 89 -6.89 15.77 -9.06
C ASN A 89 -8.12 15.33 -8.24
N ASP A 90 -8.04 15.48 -6.92
CA ASP A 90 -9.08 15.08 -5.95
C ASP A 90 -9.40 13.58 -5.88
N VAL A 91 -8.72 12.74 -6.67
CA VAL A 91 -8.85 11.28 -6.63
C VAL A 91 -7.74 10.68 -5.77
N ARG A 92 -8.11 9.86 -4.78
CA ARG A 92 -7.13 9.10 -3.98
C ARG A 92 -6.51 8.02 -4.85
N THR A 93 -5.18 7.94 -4.83
CA THR A 93 -4.40 7.00 -5.66
C THR A 93 -3.59 6.02 -4.82
N HIS A 94 -3.18 6.43 -3.62
CA HIS A 94 -2.35 5.63 -2.72
C HIS A 94 -2.89 5.73 -1.30
N PHE A 95 -2.86 4.62 -0.57
CA PHE A 95 -3.22 4.56 0.84
C PHE A 95 -2.27 3.63 1.58
N SER A 96 -1.52 4.18 2.53
CA SER A 96 -0.61 3.45 3.39
C SER A 96 -1.15 3.42 4.82
N ARG A 97 -1.03 2.27 5.48
CA ARG A 97 -1.26 2.12 6.93
C ARG A 97 0.01 1.71 7.63
N TYR A 98 0.17 2.18 8.85
CA TYR A 98 1.34 1.93 9.67
C TYR A 98 0.92 1.51 11.08
N TYR A 99 1.74 0.67 11.70
CA TYR A 99 1.72 0.43 13.14
C TYR A 99 2.31 1.61 13.92
N ALA A 100 2.07 1.66 15.23
CA ALA A 100 2.57 2.73 16.09
C ALA A 100 4.10 2.79 16.08
N ASN A 101 4.78 1.65 15.89
CA ASN A 101 6.24 1.60 15.76
C ASN A 101 6.78 2.11 14.39
N GLY A 102 5.91 2.54 13.47
CA GLY A 102 6.25 3.00 12.13
C GLY A 102 6.46 1.90 11.09
N GLN A 103 6.26 0.63 11.45
CA GLN A 103 6.20 -0.50 10.52
C GLN A 103 5.04 -0.31 9.56
N LEU A 104 5.30 -0.51 8.26
CA LEU A 104 4.24 -0.53 7.25
C LEU A 104 3.33 -1.73 7.52
N GLU A 105 2.04 -1.47 7.71
CA GLU A 105 1.01 -2.51 7.82
C GLU A 105 0.55 -2.91 6.42
N ALA A 106 0.25 -1.94 5.55
CA ALA A 106 -0.13 -2.19 4.16
C ALA A 106 0.08 -0.94 3.30
N PHE A 107 0.37 -1.16 2.03
CA PHE A 107 0.34 -0.14 0.98
C PHE A 107 -0.66 -0.58 -0.10
N LEU A 108 -1.67 0.24 -0.35
CA LEU A 108 -2.75 -0.04 -1.29
C LEU A 108 -2.77 0.98 -2.42
N LEU A 109 -2.93 0.50 -3.64
CA LEU A 109 -3.22 1.32 -4.80
C LEU A 109 -4.74 1.44 -4.97
N LEU A 110 -5.18 2.61 -5.39
CA LEU A 110 -6.59 2.92 -5.61
C LEU A 110 -6.83 3.21 -7.10
N ASP A 111 -7.94 2.72 -7.64
CA ASP A 111 -8.40 3.04 -8.99
C ASP A 111 -9.02 4.44 -9.05
N GLU A 112 -9.47 4.86 -10.24
CA GLU A 112 -10.05 6.18 -10.50
C GLU A 112 -11.33 6.46 -9.70
N TYR A 113 -11.98 5.42 -9.15
CA TYR A 113 -13.15 5.50 -8.29
C TYR A 113 -12.79 5.47 -6.80
N GLY A 114 -11.49 5.42 -6.47
CA GLY A 114 -11.01 5.33 -5.09
C GLY A 114 -11.17 3.93 -4.48
N GLN A 115 -11.26 2.88 -5.30
CA GLN A 115 -11.40 1.49 -4.82
C GLN A 115 -10.05 0.79 -4.86
N TYR A 116 -9.78 -0.13 -3.93
CA TYR A 116 -8.52 -0.87 -3.92
C TYR A 116 -8.31 -1.66 -5.22
N HIS A 117 -7.09 -1.61 -5.72
CA HIS A 117 -6.71 -2.19 -6.99
C HIS A 117 -5.26 -2.67 -6.94
N ASP A 118 -4.92 -3.64 -7.78
CA ASP A 118 -3.59 -4.22 -7.92
C ASP A 118 -3.14 -5.00 -6.66
N SER A 119 -1.91 -5.51 -6.74
CA SER A 119 -1.29 -6.37 -5.75
C SER A 119 -1.03 -5.60 -4.47
N THR A 120 -1.27 -6.24 -3.32
CA THR A 120 -1.04 -5.69 -1.99
C THR A 120 -0.49 -6.78 -1.08
N THR A 121 0.41 -6.36 -0.18
CA THR A 121 0.92 -7.18 0.91
C THR A 121 0.59 -6.49 2.23
N TYR A 122 0.09 -7.28 3.18
CA TYR A 122 -0.11 -6.91 4.56
C TYR A 122 1.02 -7.50 5.38
N TYR A 123 1.48 -6.75 6.37
CA TYR A 123 2.57 -7.14 7.25
C TYR A 123 2.11 -7.07 8.70
N TYR A 124 2.67 -7.96 9.51
CA TYR A 124 2.62 -7.87 10.96
C TYR A 124 3.46 -6.70 11.47
N GLU A 125 3.27 -6.35 12.75
CA GLU A 125 4.01 -5.26 13.41
C GLU A 125 5.53 -5.51 13.50
N ASP A 126 5.97 -6.77 13.42
CA ASP A 126 7.39 -7.15 13.32
C ASP A 126 7.95 -7.10 11.88
N GLY A 127 7.09 -6.77 10.90
CA GLY A 127 7.43 -6.62 9.49
C GLY A 127 7.43 -7.92 8.68
N LYS A 128 7.04 -9.05 9.27
CA LYS A 128 6.80 -10.28 8.50
C LYS A 128 5.49 -10.16 7.71
N VAL A 129 5.41 -10.88 6.61
CA VAL A 129 4.20 -10.92 5.77
C VAL A 129 3.08 -11.60 6.56
N GLU A 130 1.95 -10.93 6.67
CA GLU A 130 0.70 -11.47 7.23
C GLU A 130 -0.16 -12.06 6.12
N SER A 131 -0.32 -11.32 5.03
CA SER A 131 -1.07 -11.80 3.86
C SER A 131 -0.67 -11.08 2.59
N SER A 132 -0.94 -11.69 1.45
CA SER A 132 -0.73 -11.06 0.15
C SER A 132 -1.74 -11.54 -0.87
N GLY A 133 -2.02 -10.68 -1.84
CA GLY A 133 -2.95 -10.98 -2.93
C GLY A 133 -3.20 -9.77 -3.81
N LEU A 134 -4.27 -9.84 -4.59
CA LEU A 134 -4.66 -8.83 -5.56
C LEU A 134 -6.05 -8.30 -5.22
N TYR A 135 -6.24 -6.99 -5.37
CA TYR A 135 -7.56 -6.36 -5.40
C TYR A 135 -7.97 -5.97 -6.81
N LYS A 136 -9.27 -6.05 -7.10
CA LYS A 136 -9.90 -5.52 -8.31
C LYS A 136 -11.22 -4.84 -7.92
N HIS A 137 -11.30 -3.53 -8.12
CA HIS A 137 -12.47 -2.71 -7.78
C HIS A 137 -12.93 -2.94 -6.34
N GLY A 138 -11.98 -2.82 -5.40
CA GLY A 138 -12.23 -2.97 -3.96
C GLY A 138 -12.40 -4.40 -3.46
N LEU A 139 -12.45 -5.40 -4.35
CA LEU A 139 -12.70 -6.80 -4.02
C LEU A 139 -11.41 -7.62 -4.13
N LYS A 140 -11.23 -8.60 -3.23
CA LYS A 140 -10.15 -9.59 -3.36
C LYS A 140 -10.34 -10.36 -4.68
N TYR A 141 -9.26 -10.59 -5.39
CA TYR A 141 -9.27 -11.28 -6.68
C TYR A 141 -8.09 -12.24 -6.78
N GLY A 142 -8.33 -13.41 -7.40
CA GLY A 142 -7.29 -14.41 -7.59
C GLY A 142 -6.82 -15.03 -6.28
N GLU A 143 -5.58 -15.50 -6.27
CA GLU A 143 -5.00 -16.17 -5.11
C GLU A 143 -4.64 -15.18 -3.99
N TRP A 144 -5.04 -15.52 -2.78
CA TRP A 144 -4.67 -14.85 -1.54
C TRP A 144 -4.04 -15.84 -0.59
N LYS A 145 -2.88 -15.47 -0.05
CA LYS A 145 -2.14 -16.28 0.93
C LYS A 145 -2.15 -15.56 2.26
N ASN A 146 -2.42 -16.29 3.32
CA ASN A 146 -2.25 -15.83 4.70
C ASN A 146 -1.13 -16.65 5.35
N TYR A 147 -0.33 -15.99 6.16
CA TYR A 147 0.86 -16.54 6.79
C TYR A 147 0.77 -16.37 8.31
N ASP A 148 1.45 -17.21 9.07
CA ASP A 148 1.64 -17.00 10.51
C ASP A 148 2.81 -16.06 10.80
N THR A 149 3.04 -15.75 12.07
CA THR A 149 4.17 -14.92 12.52
C THR A 149 5.54 -15.60 12.36
N ASN A 150 5.60 -16.85 11.92
CA ASN A 150 6.84 -17.54 11.54
C ASN A 150 7.04 -17.57 10.02
N GLY A 151 6.07 -17.08 9.24
CA GLY A 151 6.08 -17.08 7.78
C GLY A 151 5.54 -18.35 7.14
N ASN A 152 4.95 -19.27 7.90
CA ASN A 152 4.32 -20.47 7.36
C ASN A 152 2.94 -20.12 6.77
N ILE A 153 2.58 -20.74 5.65
CA ILE A 153 1.26 -20.54 5.05
C ILE A 153 0.19 -21.16 5.96
N LEU A 154 -0.72 -20.33 6.45
CA LEU A 154 -1.91 -20.75 7.19
C LEU A 154 -3.05 -21.15 6.25
N SER A 155 -3.20 -20.44 5.14
CA SER A 155 -4.27 -20.71 4.17
C SER A 155 -3.98 -20.09 2.82
N THR A 156 -4.46 -20.73 1.76
CA THR A 156 -4.57 -20.16 0.43
C THR A 156 -6.04 -20.14 0.03
N LYS A 157 -6.54 -19.00 -0.45
CA LYS A 157 -7.92 -18.82 -0.90
C LYS A 157 -7.91 -18.24 -2.31
N ILE A 158 -8.84 -18.66 -3.17
CA ILE A 158 -8.96 -18.11 -4.52
C ILE A 158 -10.28 -17.34 -4.61
N TYR A 159 -10.24 -16.10 -5.08
CA TYR A 159 -11.41 -15.26 -5.24
C TYR A 159 -11.72 -15.02 -6.72
N ASP A 160 -13.01 -15.02 -7.06
CA ASP A 160 -13.49 -14.68 -8.40
C ASP A 160 -13.58 -13.16 -8.65
N SER A 161 -14.09 -12.76 -9.82
CA SER A 161 -14.24 -11.34 -10.19
C SER A 161 -15.26 -10.56 -9.35
N ASN A 162 -16.11 -11.26 -8.60
CA ASN A 162 -17.11 -10.69 -7.71
C ASN A 162 -16.63 -10.73 -6.24
N GLY A 163 -15.37 -11.12 -5.99
CA GLY A 163 -14.81 -11.24 -4.65
C GLY A 163 -15.34 -12.43 -3.86
N GLN A 164 -15.95 -13.42 -4.51
CA GLN A 164 -16.43 -14.63 -3.87
C GLN A 164 -15.31 -15.66 -3.78
N GLU A 165 -15.12 -16.22 -2.60
CA GLU A 165 -14.16 -17.30 -2.35
C GLU A 165 -14.62 -18.58 -3.08
N LYS A 166 -13.70 -19.17 -3.85
CA LYS A 166 -13.87 -20.49 -4.44
C LYS A 166 -13.39 -21.52 -3.43
N GLY A 167 -14.29 -22.43 -3.05
CA GLY A 167 -13.99 -23.60 -2.21
C GLY A 167 -13.18 -24.66 -2.93
#